data_AF-A0A924LLJ1-F1
#
_entry.id   AF-A0A924LLJ1-F1
#
_cell.length_a   1.000
_cell.length_b   1.000
_cell.length_c   1.000
_cell.angle_alpha   90.00
_cell.angle_beta   90.00
_cell.angle_gamma   90.00
#
_symmetry.space_group_name_H-M   'P 1'
#
loop_
_entity.id
_entity.type
_entity.pdbx_description
1 polymer ?
#
loop_
_entity_poly.entity_id
_entity_poly.type
_entity_poly.pdbx_seq_one_letter_code
_entity_poly.pdbx_strand_id
1 'polypeptide(L)'
;VLGLPVHAIAVHAAVVLVPLMAVLTVLVAVLRRWRVGGAWPVVAGNVVVLGSVVVAQQSGQALQNRLPATELINQHAELGGSMTVFMIGLLVASVLVALVRRRSGGLVAGVGVLAVVAAIAATAWVVVVGHSGANAVWKDVIASTTQRGGD
;
A
#
# COMPACT_ATOMS: atom_id res chain seq x y z
N VAL A 1 14.52 -17.11 -11.93
CA VAL A 1 13.20 -17.27 -12.59
C VAL A 1 12.00 -16.90 -11.70
N LEU A 2 12.10 -16.92 -10.37
CA LEU A 2 10.96 -16.58 -9.48
C LEU A 2 10.75 -15.08 -9.19
N GLY A 3 11.66 -14.18 -9.56
CA GLY A 3 11.54 -12.75 -9.21
C GLY A 3 10.32 -12.05 -9.81
N LEU A 4 10.11 -12.20 -11.12
CA LEU A 4 8.99 -11.57 -11.85
C LEU A 4 7.60 -12.07 -11.41
N PRO A 5 7.31 -13.39 -11.39
CA PRO A 5 5.99 -13.87 -11.02
C PRO A 5 5.62 -13.51 -9.57
N VAL A 6 6.58 -13.64 -8.64
CA VAL A 6 6.34 -13.32 -7.23
C VAL A 6 6.11 -11.83 -7.03
N HIS A 7 6.92 -10.98 -7.68
CA HIS A 7 6.75 -9.54 -7.59
C HIS A 7 5.37 -9.11 -8.11
N ALA A 8 4.97 -9.57 -9.30
CA ALA A 8 3.67 -9.22 -9.87
C ALA A 8 2.50 -9.64 -8.97
N ILE A 9 2.51 -10.87 -8.44
CA ILE A 9 1.43 -11.36 -7.55
C ILE A 9 1.40 -10.54 -6.25
N ALA A 10 2.56 -10.29 -5.65
CA ALA A 10 2.66 -9.52 -4.42
C ALA A 10 2.22 -8.05 -4.61
N VAL A 11 2.52 -7.45 -5.77
CA VAL A 11 2.04 -6.11 -6.13
C VAL A 11 0.52 -6.09 -6.27
N HIS A 12 -0.10 -7.08 -6.93
CA HIS A 12 -1.56 -7.14 -7.02
C HIS A 12 -2.20 -7.26 -5.63
N ALA A 13 -1.64 -8.10 -4.76
CA ALA A 13 -2.08 -8.21 -3.37
C ALA A 13 -1.96 -6.85 -2.67
N ALA A 14 -0.84 -6.14 -2.79
CA ALA A 14 -0.65 -4.83 -2.16
C ALA A 14 -1.64 -3.78 -2.70
N VAL A 15 -1.79 -3.67 -4.02
CA VAL A 15 -2.65 -2.66 -4.66
C VAL A 15 -4.13 -2.84 -4.30
N VAL A 16 -4.58 -4.08 -4.09
CA VAL A 16 -5.97 -4.36 -3.68
C VAL A 16 -6.16 -4.29 -2.17
N LEU A 17 -5.26 -4.92 -1.39
CA LEU A 17 -5.46 -5.08 0.03
C LEU A 17 -5.19 -3.80 0.82
N VAL A 18 -4.25 -2.95 0.39
CA VAL A 18 -3.95 -1.70 1.11
C VAL A 18 -5.17 -0.76 1.13
N PRO A 19 -5.81 -0.39 0.00
CA PRO A 19 -7.00 0.45 0.03
C PRO A 19 -8.17 -0.21 0.76
N LEU A 20 -8.35 -1.53 0.60
CA LEU A 20 -9.39 -2.28 1.31
C LEU A 20 -9.22 -2.17 2.83
N MET A 21 -8.01 -2.44 3.33
CA MET A 21 -7.71 -2.39 4.75
C MET A 21 -7.69 -0.95 5.30
N ALA A 22 -7.33 0.04 4.49
CA ALA A 22 -7.46 1.44 4.83
C ALA A 22 -8.93 1.82 5.09
N VAL A 23 -9.84 1.43 4.20
CA VAL A 23 -11.29 1.63 4.38
C VAL A 23 -11.81 0.90 5.61
N LEU A 24 -11.45 -0.38 5.80
CA LEU A 24 -11.86 -1.14 6.99
C LEU A 24 -11.34 -0.51 8.29
N THR A 25 -10.12 0.02 8.29
CA THR A 25 -9.54 0.74 9.43
C THR A 25 -10.35 1.98 9.75
N VAL A 26 -10.74 2.78 8.74
CA VAL A 26 -11.60 3.95 8.93
C VAL A 26 -12.99 3.56 9.44
N LEU A 27 -13.61 2.52 8.87
CA LEU A 27 -14.94 2.05 9.30
C LEU A 27 -14.93 1.62 10.76
N VAL A 28 -13.93 0.85 11.21
CA VAL A 28 -13.77 0.46 12.62
C VAL A 28 -13.44 1.68 13.50
N ALA A 29 -12.65 2.63 12.99
CA ALA A 29 -12.30 3.85 13.71
C ALA A 29 -13.51 4.76 13.95
N VAL A 30 -14.44 4.86 13.01
CA VAL A 30 -15.59 5.79 13.09
C VAL A 30 -16.85 5.10 13.64
N LEU A 31 -17.13 3.86 13.24
CA LEU A 31 -18.37 3.17 13.58
C LEU A 31 -18.24 2.38 14.89
N ARG A 32 -18.84 2.90 15.97
CA ARG A 32 -18.83 2.25 17.30
C ARG A 32 -19.27 0.78 17.28
N ARG A 33 -20.28 0.43 16.47
CA ARG A 33 -20.79 -0.94 16.31
C ARG A 33 -19.72 -1.90 15.82
N TRP A 34 -18.85 -1.45 14.91
CA TRP A 34 -17.81 -2.27 14.29
C TRP A 34 -16.54 -2.30 15.14
N ARG A 35 -16.29 -1.26 15.95
CA ARG A 35 -15.07 -1.13 16.74
C ARG A 35 -14.83 -2.25 17.76
N VAL A 36 -15.88 -2.68 18.47
CA VAL A 36 -15.73 -3.64 19.59
C VAL A 36 -15.30 -5.03 19.10
N GLY A 37 -15.85 -5.50 17.98
CA GLY A 37 -15.57 -6.83 17.42
C GLY A 37 -14.57 -6.83 16.25
N GLY A 38 -14.56 -5.78 15.43
CA GLY A 38 -13.78 -5.72 14.19
C GLY A 38 -12.36 -5.18 14.33
N ALA A 39 -12.00 -4.51 15.44
CA ALA A 39 -10.71 -3.84 15.51
C ALA A 39 -9.49 -4.79 15.50
N TRP A 40 -9.54 -5.89 16.25
CA TRP A 40 -8.45 -6.87 16.24
C TRP A 40 -8.33 -7.64 14.92
N PRO A 41 -9.43 -8.10 14.28
CA PRO A 41 -9.38 -8.63 12.91
C PRO A 41 -8.76 -7.66 11.92
N VAL A 42 -9.07 -6.36 12.00
CA VAL A 42 -8.49 -5.34 11.12
C VAL A 42 -6.98 -5.19 11.35
N VAL A 43 -6.52 -5.21 12.61
CA VAL A 43 -5.09 -5.22 12.93
C VAL A 43 -4.39 -6.43 12.31
N ALA A 44 -4.96 -7.63 12.47
CA ALA A 44 -4.41 -8.85 11.88
C ALA A 44 -4.34 -8.76 10.35
N GLY A 45 -5.39 -8.23 9.71
CA GLY A 45 -5.40 -7.96 8.27
C GLY A 45 -4.27 -7.01 7.86
N ASN A 46 -4.07 -5.90 8.58
CA ASN A 46 -2.98 -4.95 8.28
C ASN A 46 -1.59 -5.57 8.44
N VAL A 47 -1.39 -6.53 9.35
CA VAL A 47 -0.14 -7.30 9.47
C VAL A 47 0.09 -8.15 8.21
N VAL A 48 -0.95 -8.82 7.71
CA VAL A 48 -0.87 -9.59 6.45
C VAL A 48 -0.52 -8.70 5.28
N VAL A 49 -1.16 -7.53 5.16
CA VAL A 49 -0.89 -6.56 4.08
C VAL A 49 0.54 -6.02 4.15
N LEU A 50 1.03 -5.70 5.35
CA LEU A 50 2.43 -5.30 5.54
C LEU A 50 3.38 -6.42 5.07
N GLY A 51 3.07 -7.67 5.37
CA GLY A 51 3.80 -8.83 4.85
C GLY A 51 3.81 -8.87 3.32
N SER A 52 2.67 -8.67 2.66
CA SER A 52 2.59 -8.61 1.19
C SER A 52 3.44 -7.47 0.60
N VAL A 53 3.46 -6.30 1.23
CA VAL A 53 4.29 -5.16 0.81
C VAL A 53 5.79 -5.49 0.91
N VAL A 54 6.21 -6.13 2.02
CA VAL A 54 7.61 -6.56 2.19
C VAL A 54 8.00 -7.61 1.15
N VAL A 55 7.12 -8.58 0.86
CA VAL A 55 7.36 -9.57 -0.19
C VAL A 55 7.48 -8.91 -1.56
N ALA A 56 6.63 -7.92 -1.87
CA ALA A 56 6.71 -7.16 -3.12
C ALA A 56 8.05 -6.41 -3.25
N GLN A 57 8.54 -5.79 -2.17
CA GLN A 57 9.84 -5.10 -2.15
C GLN A 57 11.00 -6.06 -2.34
N GLN A 58 11.05 -7.16 -1.59
CA GLN A 58 12.16 -8.13 -1.68
C GLN A 58 12.23 -8.79 -3.05
N SER A 59 11.08 -9.22 -3.58
CA SER A 59 11.01 -9.79 -4.93
C SER A 59 11.31 -8.76 -6.03
N GLY A 60 10.91 -7.50 -5.83
CA GLY A 60 11.23 -6.37 -6.70
C GLY A 60 12.72 -6.06 -6.74
N GLN A 61 13.39 -6.03 -5.60
CA GLN A 61 14.84 -5.85 -5.52
C GLN A 61 15.59 -6.97 -6.24
N ALA A 62 15.15 -8.22 -6.05
CA ALA A 62 15.73 -9.37 -6.74
C ALA A 62 15.53 -9.32 -8.26
N LEU A 63 14.44 -8.69 -8.72
CA LEU A 63 14.16 -8.45 -10.14
C LEU A 63 15.00 -7.30 -10.70
N GLN A 64 15.13 -6.19 -9.96
CA GLN A 64 15.92 -5.01 -10.37
C GLN A 64 17.35 -5.41 -10.73
N ASN A 65 17.97 -6.32 -9.98
CA ASN A 65 19.33 -6.82 -10.24
C ASN A 65 19.50 -7.56 -11.59
N ARG A 66 18.39 -7.87 -12.29
CA ARG A 66 18.38 -8.55 -13.59
C ARG A 66 17.91 -7.67 -14.73
N LEU A 67 17.53 -6.42 -14.44
CA LEU A 67 17.03 -5.47 -15.42
C LEU A 67 18.11 -4.42 -15.72
N PRO A 68 18.02 -3.75 -16.89
CA PRO A 68 18.84 -2.57 -17.15
C PRO A 68 18.60 -1.51 -16.07
N ALA A 69 19.67 -0.86 -15.62
CA ALA A 69 19.57 0.23 -14.66
C ALA A 69 19.02 1.50 -15.36
N THR A 70 17.70 1.64 -15.36
CA THR A 70 17.02 2.84 -15.88
C THR A 70 16.52 3.72 -14.73
N GLU A 71 16.42 5.02 -15.00
CA GLU A 71 15.91 6.00 -14.03
C GLU A 71 14.49 5.65 -13.55
N LEU A 72 13.62 5.17 -14.45
CA LEU A 72 12.24 4.81 -14.12
C LEU A 72 12.17 3.61 -13.16
N ILE A 73 13.03 2.61 -13.35
CA ILE A 73 13.09 1.43 -12.47
C ILE A 73 13.60 1.85 -11.08
N ASN A 74 14.65 2.67 -11.03
CA ASN A 74 15.21 3.16 -9.76
C ASN A 74 14.19 4.02 -8.99
N GLN A 75 13.50 4.93 -9.68
CA GLN A 75 12.43 5.74 -9.10
C GLN A 75 11.28 4.88 -8.56
N HIS A 76 10.86 3.85 -9.30
CA HIS A 76 9.84 2.92 -8.81
C HIS A 76 10.32 2.15 -7.58
N ALA A 77 11.57 1.67 -7.57
CA ALA A 77 12.14 0.95 -6.44
C ALA A 77 12.22 1.82 -5.17
N GLU A 78 12.63 3.09 -5.29
CA GLU A 78 12.69 4.04 -4.18
C GLU A 78 11.30 4.34 -3.60
N LEU A 79 10.34 4.68 -4.46
CA LEU A 79 8.95 4.91 -4.07
C LEU A 79 8.35 3.64 -3.46
N GLY A 80 8.59 2.47 -4.06
CA GLY A 80 8.11 1.18 -3.58
C GLY A 80 8.67 0.82 -2.21
N GLY A 81 9.95 1.14 -1.94
CA GLY A 81 10.59 0.95 -0.63
C GLY A 81 9.95 1.76 0.49
N SER A 82 9.58 3.00 0.21
CA SER A 82 8.92 3.87 1.20
C SER A 82 7.49 3.42 1.57
N MET A 83 6.85 2.56 0.78
CA MET A 83 5.50 2.02 1.06
C MET A 83 5.41 1.32 2.43
N THR A 84 6.52 0.72 2.90
CA THR A 84 6.58 0.08 4.24
C THR A 84 6.27 1.07 5.35
N VAL A 85 6.76 2.32 5.25
CA VAL A 85 6.53 3.36 6.27
C VAL A 85 5.04 3.72 6.36
N PHE A 86 4.38 3.87 5.22
CA PHE A 86 2.94 4.14 5.17
C PHE A 86 2.11 2.99 5.73
N MET A 87 2.50 1.74 5.43
CA MET A 87 1.84 0.57 6.02
C MET A 87 2.06 0.43 7.51
N ILE A 88 3.26 0.74 8.01
CA ILE A 88 3.51 0.81 9.45
C ILE A 88 2.61 1.87 10.10
N GLY A 89 2.47 3.05 9.47
CA GLY A 89 1.58 4.10 9.93
C GLY A 89 0.12 3.64 10.03
N LEU A 90 -0.39 2.97 8.99
CA LEU A 90 -1.75 2.42 8.98
C LEU A 90 -1.93 1.31 10.04
N LEU A 91 -0.94 0.42 10.19
CA LEU A 91 -0.95 -0.63 11.20
C LEU A 91 -1.00 -0.03 12.61
N VAL A 92 -0.12 0.93 12.92
CA VAL A 92 -0.11 1.63 14.21
C VAL A 92 -1.45 2.31 14.47
N ALA A 93 -2.01 3.01 13.48
CA ALA A 93 -3.32 3.62 13.63
C ALA A 93 -4.42 2.59 13.94
N SER A 94 -4.42 1.44 13.27
CA SER A 94 -5.38 0.35 13.54
C SER A 94 -5.21 -0.25 14.94
N VAL A 95 -3.98 -0.36 15.44
CA VAL A 95 -3.71 -0.81 16.82
C VAL A 95 -4.25 0.21 17.82
N LEU A 96 -4.00 1.51 17.61
CA LEU A 96 -4.54 2.56 18.49
C LEU A 96 -6.07 2.51 18.54
N VAL A 97 -6.74 2.31 17.40
CA VAL A 97 -8.19 2.10 17.32
C VAL A 97 -8.63 0.88 18.14
N ALA A 98 -7.89 -0.23 18.06
CA ALA A 98 -8.17 -1.45 18.83
C ALA A 98 -7.98 -1.27 20.34
N LEU A 99 -6.99 -0.49 20.76
CA LEU A 99 -6.73 -0.16 22.16
C LEU A 99 -7.84 0.71 22.76
N VAL A 100 -8.35 1.69 22.01
CA VAL A 100 -9.45 2.56 22.47
C VAL A 100 -10.84 2.01 22.18
N ARG A 101 -10.97 0.75 21.74
CA ARG A 101 -12.24 0.18 21.22
C ARG A 101 -13.43 0.23 22.17
N ARG A 102 -13.17 0.23 23.48
CA ARG A 102 -14.21 0.30 24.55
C ARG A 102 -14.34 1.67 25.20
N ARG A 103 -13.56 2.66 24.74
CA ARG A 103 -13.55 4.02 25.30
C ARG A 103 -14.50 4.95 24.53
N SER A 104 -14.76 6.11 25.11
CA SER A 104 -15.51 7.24 24.55
C SER A 104 -14.78 8.56 24.87
N GLY A 105 -15.16 9.65 24.21
CA GLY A 105 -14.60 10.98 24.44
C GLY A 105 -13.49 11.40 23.46
N GLY A 106 -12.84 12.53 23.74
CA GLY A 106 -11.91 13.21 22.80
C GLY A 106 -10.74 12.37 22.31
N LEU A 107 -10.19 11.47 23.13
CA LEU A 107 -9.13 10.55 22.74
C LEU A 107 -9.55 9.67 21.54
N VAL A 108 -10.79 9.18 21.56
CA VAL A 108 -11.33 8.35 20.47
C VAL A 108 -11.46 9.16 19.18
N ALA A 109 -11.89 10.42 19.28
CA ALA A 109 -11.97 11.32 18.13
C ALA A 109 -10.58 11.58 17.53
N GLY A 110 -9.58 11.86 18.36
CA GLY A 110 -8.19 12.05 17.93
C GLY A 110 -7.60 10.81 17.23
N VAL A 111 -7.81 9.63 17.81
CA VAL A 111 -7.40 8.35 17.18
C VAL A 111 -8.14 8.11 15.85
N GLY A 112 -9.42 8.48 15.77
CA GLY A 112 -10.20 8.40 14.54
C GLY A 112 -9.64 9.28 13.43
N VAL A 113 -9.30 10.53 13.74
CA VAL A 113 -8.66 11.46 12.78
C VAL A 113 -7.32 10.90 12.31
N LEU A 114 -6.49 10.41 13.23
CA LEU A 114 -5.21 9.79 12.89
C LEU A 114 -5.38 8.59 11.94
N ALA A 115 -6.38 7.74 12.20
CA ALA A 115 -6.68 6.60 11.34
C ALA A 115 -7.11 7.02 9.93
N VAL A 116 -7.91 8.09 9.80
CA VAL A 116 -8.28 8.65 8.49
C VAL A 116 -7.07 9.19 7.74
N VAL A 117 -6.20 9.95 8.41
CA VAL A 117 -4.98 10.49 7.80
C VAL A 117 -4.05 9.36 7.33
N ALA A 118 -3.83 8.34 8.17
CA ALA A 118 -3.00 7.19 7.81
C ALA A 118 -3.60 6.40 6.63
N ALA A 119 -4.92 6.22 6.60
CA ALA A 119 -5.63 5.56 5.51
C ALA A 119 -5.50 6.30 4.17
N ILE A 120 -5.66 7.62 4.18
CA ILE A 120 -5.48 8.47 3.00
C ILE A 120 -4.03 8.41 2.52
N ALA A 121 -3.06 8.58 3.43
CA ALA A 121 -1.65 8.57 3.10
C ALA A 121 -1.22 7.22 2.47
N ALA A 122 -1.61 6.09 3.08
CA ALA A 122 -1.30 4.77 2.54
C ALA A 122 -1.94 4.53 1.17
N THR A 123 -3.21 4.90 1.00
CA THR A 123 -3.92 4.72 -0.28
C THR A 123 -3.33 5.59 -1.38
N ALA A 124 -3.03 6.86 -1.08
CA ALA A 124 -2.40 7.78 -2.04
C ALA A 124 -1.01 7.28 -2.44
N TRP A 125 -0.23 6.76 -1.50
CA TRP A 125 1.11 6.27 -1.81
C TRP A 125 1.10 5.03 -2.70
N VAL A 126 0.12 4.12 -2.54
CA VAL A 126 -0.10 3.01 -3.48
C VAL A 126 -0.30 3.51 -4.91
N VAL A 127 -1.08 4.58 -5.09
CA VAL A 127 -1.31 5.18 -6.42
C VAL A 127 -0.02 5.76 -6.99
N VAL A 128 0.78 6.46 -6.18
CA VAL A 128 2.07 7.02 -6.59
C VAL A 128 3.04 5.92 -7.02
N VAL A 129 3.18 4.86 -6.22
CA VAL A 129 4.03 3.70 -6.53
C VAL A 129 3.52 2.95 -7.76
N GLY A 130 2.20 2.78 -7.90
CA GLY A 130 1.58 2.15 -9.05
C GLY A 130 1.80 2.94 -10.34
N HIS A 131 1.69 4.27 -10.28
CA HIS A 131 1.94 5.14 -11.43
C HIS A 131 3.41 5.08 -11.87
N SER A 132 4.37 5.12 -10.94
CA SER A 132 5.78 4.99 -11.28
C SER A 132 6.10 3.61 -11.87
N GLY A 133 5.48 2.54 -11.36
CA GLY A 133 5.62 1.18 -11.91
C GLY A 133 5.05 1.07 -13.32
N ALA A 134 3.89 1.68 -13.58
CA ALA A 134 3.31 1.73 -14.91
C ALA A 134 4.20 2.49 -15.91
N ASN A 135 4.79 3.61 -15.50
CA ASN A 135 5.75 4.35 -16.32
C ASN A 135 7.00 3.51 -16.63
N ALA A 136 7.54 2.78 -15.65
CA ALA A 136 8.72 1.95 -15.83
C ALA A 136 8.53 0.81 -16.85
N VAL A 137 7.31 0.32 -17.02
CA VAL A 137 7.00 -0.78 -17.95
C VAL A 137 6.48 -0.27 -19.30
N TRP A 138 5.60 0.73 -19.30
CA TRP A 138 4.76 1.03 -20.47
C TRP A 138 5.13 2.31 -21.22
N LYS A 139 5.96 3.20 -20.65
CA LYS A 139 6.23 4.52 -21.25
C LYS A 139 6.78 4.42 -22.68
N ASP A 140 7.77 3.56 -22.91
CA ASP A 140 8.39 3.40 -24.22
C ASP A 140 7.47 2.65 -25.21
N VAL A 141 6.65 1.72 -24.69
CA VAL A 141 5.64 1.01 -25.49
C VAL A 141 4.63 2.01 -26.06
N ILE A 142 4.13 2.95 -25.24
CA ILE A 142 3.21 4.00 -25.66
C ILE A 142 3.88 4.99 -26.64
N ALA A 143 5.15 5.32 -26.43
CA ALA A 143 5.89 6.18 -27.37
C ALA A 143 5.99 5.53 -28.76
N SER A 144 6.23 4.21 -28.81
CA SER A 144 6.37 3.46 -30.06
C SER A 144 5.07 3.36 -30.87
N THR A 145 3.90 3.40 -30.23
CA THR A 145 2.61 3.37 -30.94
C THR A 145 2.28 4.72 -31.58
N THR A 146 2.65 5.82 -30.93
CA THR A 146 2.47 7.19 -31.45
C THR A 146 3.32 7.42 -32.71
N GLN A 147 4.50 6.81 -32.75
CA GLN A 147 5.42 6.90 -33.88
C GLN A 147 4.96 6.12 -35.13
N ARG A 148 3.99 5.20 -34.98
CA ARG A 148 3.56 4.24 -36.00
C ARG A 148 2.16 4.53 -36.58
N GLY A 149 1.51 5.59 -36.10
CA GLY A 149 0.22 6.08 -36.61
C GLY A 149 0.32 7.51 -37.17
N GLY A 150 1.53 8.03 -37.30
CA GLY A 150 1.84 9.35 -37.88
C GLY A 150 2.45 9.27 -39.29
N ASP A 151 2.60 8.05 -39.79
CA ASP A 151 3.08 7.58 -41.10
C ASP A 151 1.93 6.98 -41.90
#